data_AF-A0A915XHY9-F1
#
_entry.id   AF-A0A915XHY9-F1
#
_cell.length_a   1.000
_cell.length_b   1.000
_cell.length_c   1.000
_cell.angle_alpha   90.00
_cell.angle_beta   90.00
_cell.angle_gamma   90.00
#
_symmetry.space_group_name_H-M   'P 1'
#
loop_
_entity.id
_entity.type
_entity.pdbx_description
1 polymer ?
#
loop_
_entity_poly.entity_id
_entity_poly.type
_entity_poly.pdbx_seq_one_letter_code
_entity_poly.pdbx_strand_id
1 'polypeptide(L)'
;MAANALIERCVLQFRKFSNEYRVWQGSDFDLDAAVQDELGQLGRFDLPAAINSRKPLLPIVARRHTIKTGALRYFIPVFVDLTNYQKEPKQAGQQRIIFCLVESVDDLEMARQEVVPYFERLDLVALCPNGTQLREAVAEVLALHRVEQNCPDLQADPVAQREFKDRLAAARRLEDELLHSLVEYPENAQWFWHAEEITIANKRDFQQELSSILDKIYDQSPRIYNELINRDKPSAQASAARNKLVMAMVHHADKPDLGIKKFPAEKGIYRAFLHATGLHQEVSEGKWQLVPPAEDNPYNFFPVWQKIDAFLESTKDTPRSFAELNEVLQAPPYGVKAGVLPLFYLSVFLCNQEELALYENKVYTPYISDQHIERFMKRPDYFTVQRIRMHGIRASLFQQYIKVLYGENAAQKVSLLAIAKPLAQFMAKLPEYTKQTNRLSDASRKTRKAFELAKSPMDLLFVRLPMACGYSAIDPDESDGKKIEGFAAALVEVIRELRDAYGKMIADFQDIMAQALFPDIKKGMELKTLRQKACARYEDLSQYTVDVKGLRPFIEHLADDKGSDELWFSRLLLFLGAALQISGVMLTAMGL
;
A
#
# COMPACT_ATOMS: atom_id res chain seq x y z
N MET A 1 59.79 44.46 -33.65
CA MET A 1 60.88 43.47 -33.76
C MET A 1 61.09 42.68 -32.47
N ALA A 2 61.24 43.30 -31.30
CA ALA A 2 61.42 42.56 -30.03
C ALA A 2 60.21 41.67 -29.64
N ALA A 3 58.97 42.13 -29.85
CA ALA A 3 57.77 41.34 -29.57
C ALA A 3 57.66 40.08 -30.45
N ASN A 4 57.95 40.18 -31.75
CA ASN A 4 57.90 39.03 -32.68
C ASN A 4 58.97 37.98 -32.37
N ALA A 5 60.17 38.41 -31.96
CA ALA A 5 61.24 37.49 -31.54
C ALA A 5 60.92 36.76 -30.22
N LEU A 6 60.10 37.35 -29.34
CA LEU A 6 59.62 36.73 -28.10
C LEU A 6 58.40 35.81 -28.34
N ILE A 7 57.63 36.06 -29.41
CA ILE A 7 56.56 35.16 -29.88
C ILE A 7 57.18 33.92 -30.54
N GLU A 8 58.20 34.07 -31.38
CA GLU A 8 58.92 32.95 -32.03
C GLU A 8 59.66 32.04 -31.03
N ARG A 9 60.01 32.55 -29.84
CA ARG A 9 60.64 31.79 -28.75
C ARG A 9 59.62 31.26 -27.72
N CYS A 10 58.32 31.35 -28.00
CA CYS A 10 57.22 30.93 -27.12
C CYS A 10 57.25 31.56 -25.71
N VAL A 11 57.77 32.79 -25.56
CA VAL A 11 57.85 33.49 -24.24
C VAL A 11 56.66 34.44 -24.04
N LEU A 12 56.02 34.90 -25.11
CA LEU A 12 54.82 35.75 -25.08
C LEU A 12 53.74 35.20 -26.02
N GLN A 13 52.53 35.00 -25.51
CA GLN A 13 51.35 34.65 -26.33
C GLN A 13 50.43 35.88 -26.45
N PHE A 14 50.00 36.20 -27.67
CA PHE A 14 49.05 37.28 -27.96
C PHE A 14 47.64 36.71 -28.15
N ARG A 15 46.70 37.09 -27.29
CA ARG A 15 45.30 36.65 -27.39
C ARG A 15 44.49 37.63 -28.24
N LYS A 16 44.07 37.20 -29.43
CA LYS A 16 43.29 38.02 -30.38
C LYS A 16 41.95 38.52 -29.81
N PHE A 17 41.32 37.77 -28.90
CA PHE A 17 40.03 38.13 -28.32
C PHE A 17 40.12 39.28 -27.30
N SER A 18 41.27 39.47 -26.63
CA SER A 18 41.45 40.43 -25.54
C SER A 18 42.54 41.48 -25.76
N ASN A 19 43.23 41.44 -26.90
CA ASN A 19 44.23 42.43 -27.36
C ASN A 19 45.37 42.72 -26.34
N GLU A 20 45.84 41.68 -25.65
CA GLU A 20 46.93 41.76 -24.66
C GLU A 20 48.03 40.70 -24.86
N TYR A 21 49.22 40.97 -24.31
CA TYR A 21 50.38 40.07 -24.31
C TYR A 21 50.63 39.53 -22.89
N ARG A 22 50.76 38.20 -22.73
CA ARG A 22 51.02 37.56 -21.44
C ARG A 22 52.32 36.74 -21.47
N VAL A 23 53.07 36.77 -20.37
CA VAL A 23 54.32 35.99 -20.18
C VAL A 23 53.98 34.51 -20.01
N TRP A 24 54.58 33.67 -20.85
CA TRP A 24 54.41 32.21 -20.89
C TRP A 24 55.20 31.55 -19.74
N GLN A 25 54.51 30.92 -18.80
CA GLN A 25 55.09 29.88 -17.94
C GLN A 25 54.87 28.57 -18.68
N GLY A 26 55.87 28.13 -19.47
CA GLY A 26 55.71 26.96 -20.31
C GLY A 26 55.44 25.69 -19.51
N SER A 27 54.46 24.92 -19.98
CA SER A 27 54.30 23.52 -19.65
C SER A 27 55.04 22.69 -20.70
N ASP A 28 55.72 21.63 -20.27
CA ASP A 28 56.33 20.64 -21.17
C ASP A 28 55.30 19.61 -21.68
N PHE A 29 54.07 19.64 -21.15
CA PHE A 29 52.98 18.74 -21.53
C PHE A 29 52.10 19.37 -22.62
N ASP A 30 52.14 18.80 -23.82
CA ASP A 30 51.26 19.20 -24.93
C ASP A 30 49.87 18.56 -24.79
N LEU A 31 48.96 19.28 -24.12
CA LEU A 31 47.58 18.85 -23.93
C LEU A 31 46.82 18.70 -25.25
N ASP A 32 47.11 19.55 -26.25
CA ASP A 32 46.43 19.49 -27.55
C ASP A 32 46.80 18.21 -28.29
N ALA A 33 48.08 17.86 -28.34
CA ALA A 33 48.55 16.61 -28.92
C ALA A 33 47.96 15.39 -28.19
N ALA A 34 47.99 15.38 -26.85
CA ALA A 34 47.45 14.28 -26.06
C ALA A 34 45.95 14.06 -26.29
N VAL A 35 45.15 15.14 -26.39
CA VAL A 35 43.72 15.05 -26.68
C VAL A 35 43.46 14.56 -28.11
N GLN A 36 44.24 15.02 -29.09
CA GLN A 36 44.11 14.55 -30.48
C GLN A 36 44.46 13.06 -30.62
N ASP A 37 45.50 12.59 -29.94
CA ASP A 37 45.87 11.17 -29.91
C ASP A 37 44.75 10.32 -29.31
N GLU A 38 44.17 10.75 -28.18
CA GLU A 38 43.05 10.06 -27.55
C GLU A 38 41.76 10.11 -28.40
N LEU A 39 41.48 11.22 -29.08
CA LEU A 39 40.37 11.32 -30.04
C LEU A 39 40.54 10.35 -31.21
N GLY A 40 41.76 10.24 -31.76
CA GLY A 40 42.11 9.29 -32.81
C GLY A 40 41.91 7.84 -32.36
N GLN A 41 42.30 7.51 -31.12
CA GLN A 41 42.08 6.19 -30.52
C GLN A 41 40.62 5.90 -30.18
N LEU A 42 39.82 6.93 -29.87
CA LEU A 42 38.39 6.80 -29.59
C LEU A 42 37.60 6.31 -30.80
N GLY A 43 37.96 6.81 -31.99
CA GLY A 43 37.26 6.49 -33.24
C GLY A 43 35.75 6.76 -33.18
N ARG A 44 34.96 5.95 -33.89
CA ARG A 44 33.49 6.04 -33.86
C ARG A 44 32.93 5.18 -32.72
N PHE A 45 32.62 5.82 -31.60
CA PHE A 45 32.01 5.18 -30.43
C PHE A 45 30.46 5.19 -30.48
N ASP A 46 29.81 4.38 -29.64
CA ASP A 46 28.35 4.37 -29.45
C ASP A 46 27.94 5.63 -28.65
N LEU A 47 27.53 6.68 -29.37
CA LEU A 47 27.20 7.98 -28.79
C LEU A 47 25.99 7.90 -27.84
N PRO A 48 24.84 7.29 -28.22
CA PRO A 48 23.72 7.18 -27.32
C PRO A 48 24.05 6.39 -26.04
N ALA A 49 24.83 5.30 -26.14
CA ALA A 49 25.26 4.57 -24.96
C ALA A 49 26.14 5.41 -24.02
N ALA A 50 27.05 6.24 -24.58
CA ALA A 50 27.89 7.14 -23.81
C ALA A 50 27.07 8.20 -23.05
N ILE A 51 26.03 8.77 -23.68
CA ILE A 51 25.14 9.76 -23.06
C ILE A 51 24.25 9.11 -22.00
N ASN A 52 23.53 8.03 -22.34
CA ASN A 52 22.58 7.36 -21.46
C ASN A 52 23.23 6.85 -20.16
N SER A 53 24.50 6.41 -20.22
CA SER A 53 25.24 5.90 -19.07
C SER A 53 25.90 6.98 -18.22
N ARG A 54 26.49 8.01 -18.83
CA ARG A 54 27.25 9.06 -18.11
C ARG A 54 26.37 10.20 -17.63
N LYS A 55 25.36 10.59 -18.42
CA LYS A 55 24.62 11.84 -18.23
C LYS A 55 23.18 11.77 -18.77
N PRO A 56 22.33 10.89 -18.23
CA PRO A 56 20.93 10.86 -18.63
C PRO A 56 20.25 12.19 -18.31
N LEU A 57 19.47 12.71 -19.27
CA LEU A 57 18.66 13.90 -19.05
C LEU A 57 17.62 13.63 -17.95
N LEU A 58 17.33 14.65 -17.15
CA LEU A 58 16.31 14.55 -16.10
C LEU A 58 14.92 14.32 -16.70
N PRO A 59 14.04 13.58 -16.00
CA PRO A 59 12.67 13.38 -16.46
C PRO A 59 11.90 14.68 -16.67
N ILE A 60 11.14 14.74 -17.76
CA ILE A 60 10.39 15.93 -18.18
C ILE A 60 8.93 15.79 -17.75
N VAL A 61 8.53 16.61 -16.77
CA VAL A 61 7.18 16.58 -16.20
C VAL A 61 6.17 17.18 -17.18
N ALA A 62 5.06 16.47 -17.42
CA ALA A 62 3.90 16.99 -18.12
C ALA A 62 3.04 17.81 -17.13
N ARG A 63 3.38 19.09 -16.99
CA ARG A 63 2.89 19.95 -15.89
C ARG A 63 1.36 20.07 -15.86
N ARG A 64 0.74 20.36 -17.01
CA ARG A 64 -0.71 20.56 -17.09
C ARG A 64 -1.47 19.29 -16.73
N HIS A 65 -1.06 18.13 -17.26
CA HIS A 65 -1.66 16.84 -16.94
C HIS A 65 -1.50 16.51 -15.44
N THR A 66 -0.29 16.69 -14.90
CA THR A 66 0.00 16.45 -13.48
C THR A 66 -0.86 17.31 -12.55
N ILE A 67 -1.00 18.61 -12.83
CA ILE A 67 -1.83 19.51 -12.03
C ILE A 67 -3.31 19.14 -12.14
N LYS A 68 -3.80 18.81 -13.34
CA LYS A 68 -5.22 18.45 -13.55
C LYS A 68 -5.60 17.13 -12.87
N THR A 69 -4.74 16.13 -12.88
CA THR A 69 -5.04 14.79 -12.34
C THR A 69 -4.58 14.61 -10.89
N GLY A 70 -3.64 15.43 -10.42
CA GLY A 70 -2.97 15.27 -9.13
C GLY A 70 -1.95 14.14 -9.10
N ALA A 71 -1.71 13.44 -10.22
CA ALA A 71 -0.72 12.37 -10.33
C ALA A 71 0.54 12.89 -11.05
N LEU A 72 1.71 12.79 -10.42
CA LEU A 72 2.98 13.16 -11.05
C LEU A 72 3.27 12.20 -12.22
N ARG A 73 3.22 12.74 -13.44
CA ARG A 73 3.60 12.03 -14.67
C ARG A 73 4.65 12.82 -15.44
N TYR A 74 5.62 12.08 -15.94
CA TYR A 74 6.77 12.61 -16.65
C TYR A 74 7.21 11.64 -17.72
N PHE A 75 7.94 12.15 -18.70
CA PHE A 75 8.60 11.34 -19.71
C PHE A 75 10.08 11.19 -19.34
N ILE A 76 10.62 10.00 -19.57
CA ILE A 76 12.04 9.69 -19.37
C ILE A 76 12.77 9.86 -20.71
N PRO A 77 13.70 10.81 -20.83
CA PRO A 77 14.55 10.92 -22.02
C PRO A 77 15.42 9.68 -22.20
N VAL A 78 15.47 9.16 -23.42
CA VAL A 78 16.37 8.08 -23.84
C VAL A 78 16.97 8.44 -25.19
N PHE A 79 18.28 8.33 -25.32
CA PHE A 79 18.98 8.58 -26.58
C PHE A 79 19.13 7.29 -27.37
N VAL A 80 18.92 7.35 -28.68
CA VAL A 80 19.15 6.24 -29.62
C VAL A 80 19.72 6.75 -30.94
N ASP A 81 20.20 5.85 -31.77
CA ASP A 81 20.55 6.08 -33.18
C ASP A 81 20.05 4.91 -34.04
N LEU A 82 20.30 4.97 -35.35
CA LEU A 82 19.91 3.95 -36.32
C LEU A 82 20.48 2.55 -36.03
N THR A 83 21.59 2.47 -35.30
CA THR A 83 22.28 1.20 -35.03
C THR A 83 21.82 0.55 -33.72
N ASN A 84 21.29 1.33 -32.78
CA ASN A 84 21.01 0.85 -31.42
C ASN A 84 19.56 1.02 -30.95
N TYR A 85 18.66 1.63 -31.73
CA TYR A 85 17.26 1.81 -31.32
C TYR A 85 16.55 0.52 -30.91
N GLN A 86 16.92 -0.62 -31.52
CA GLN A 86 16.37 -1.94 -31.21
C GLN A 86 16.85 -2.52 -29.87
N LYS A 87 17.91 -1.96 -29.26
CA LYS A 87 18.35 -2.34 -27.91
C LYS A 87 17.34 -1.86 -26.86
N GLU A 88 16.59 -0.80 -27.16
CA GLU A 88 15.50 -0.31 -26.32
C GLU A 88 14.22 -1.14 -26.56
N PRO A 89 13.47 -1.47 -25.50
CA PRO A 89 12.23 -2.22 -25.66
C PRO A 89 11.23 -1.42 -26.48
N LYS A 90 10.57 -2.09 -27.44
CA LYS A 90 9.47 -1.52 -28.24
C LYS A 90 8.36 -0.92 -27.38
N GLN A 91 8.02 -1.58 -26.29
CA GLN A 91 7.03 -1.13 -25.31
C GLN A 91 7.66 -1.09 -23.93
N ALA A 92 7.72 0.11 -23.33
CA ALA A 92 8.13 0.29 -21.95
C ALA A 92 6.93 0.35 -20.99
N GLY A 93 7.14 0.10 -19.70
CA GLY A 93 6.14 0.31 -18.66
C GLY A 93 5.96 1.79 -18.25
N GLN A 94 6.80 2.68 -18.76
CA GLN A 94 6.85 4.09 -18.42
C GLN A 94 6.94 4.94 -19.70
N GLN A 95 6.55 6.21 -19.60
CA GLN A 95 6.59 7.11 -20.74
C GLN A 95 8.01 7.55 -21.03
N ARG A 96 8.39 7.56 -22.31
CA ARG A 96 9.74 7.97 -22.74
C ARG A 96 9.68 9.03 -23.82
N ILE A 97 10.71 9.86 -23.86
CA ILE A 97 11.03 10.64 -25.05
C ILE A 97 12.26 9.99 -25.67
N ILE A 98 12.11 9.48 -26.89
CA ILE A 98 13.19 8.85 -27.63
C ILE A 98 13.85 9.92 -28.51
N PHE A 99 15.02 10.40 -28.09
CA PHE A 99 15.86 11.29 -28.89
C PHE A 99 16.72 10.46 -29.84
N CYS A 100 16.29 10.36 -31.10
CA CYS A 100 17.05 9.71 -32.16
C CYS A 100 18.04 10.71 -32.76
N LEU A 101 19.33 10.48 -32.51
CA LEU A 101 20.42 11.32 -32.99
C LEU A 101 20.76 10.96 -34.43
N VAL A 102 20.61 11.91 -35.35
CA VAL A 102 20.92 11.72 -36.78
C VAL A 102 22.07 12.64 -37.22
N GLU A 103 22.95 12.12 -38.08
CA GLU A 103 24.19 12.79 -38.51
C GLU A 103 24.12 13.28 -39.97
N SER A 104 23.17 12.75 -40.76
CA SER A 104 22.97 13.11 -42.17
C SER A 104 21.49 13.17 -42.56
N VAL A 105 21.21 13.72 -43.74
CA VAL A 105 19.84 13.75 -44.31
C VAL A 105 19.35 12.34 -44.64
N ASP A 106 20.24 11.46 -45.11
CA ASP A 106 19.90 10.06 -45.38
C ASP A 106 19.53 9.32 -44.08
N ASP A 107 20.26 9.59 -42.98
CA ASP A 107 19.93 9.04 -41.67
C ASP A 107 18.56 9.49 -41.17
N LEU A 108 18.18 10.74 -41.46
CA LEU A 108 16.87 11.29 -41.08
C LEU A 108 15.72 10.53 -41.75
N GLU A 109 15.83 10.29 -43.07
CA GLU A 109 14.83 9.53 -43.83
C GLU A 109 14.76 8.07 -43.37
N MET A 110 15.91 7.43 -43.11
CA MET A 110 15.94 6.09 -42.54
C MET A 110 15.30 6.05 -41.14
N ALA A 111 15.58 7.03 -40.28
CA ALA A 111 15.04 7.07 -38.93
C ALA A 111 13.51 7.25 -38.94
N ARG A 112 13.00 8.05 -39.89
CA ARG A 112 11.57 8.20 -40.13
C ARG A 112 10.90 6.88 -40.56
N GLN A 113 11.59 6.04 -41.33
CA GLN A 113 11.05 4.77 -41.82
C GLN A 113 11.20 3.61 -40.83
N GLU A 114 12.29 3.57 -40.06
CA GLU A 114 12.62 2.44 -39.19
C GLU A 114 12.37 2.71 -37.71
N VAL A 115 12.81 3.86 -37.19
CA VAL A 115 12.82 4.17 -35.76
C VAL A 115 11.44 4.65 -35.29
N VAL A 116 10.81 5.56 -36.05
CA VAL A 116 9.49 6.12 -35.73
C VAL A 116 8.39 5.04 -35.57
N PRO A 117 8.22 4.06 -36.50
CA PRO A 117 7.21 3.02 -36.34
C PRO A 117 7.59 1.90 -35.36
N TYR A 118 8.86 1.84 -34.92
CA TYR A 118 9.30 0.82 -33.97
C TYR A 118 8.70 1.03 -32.59
N PHE A 119 8.60 2.28 -32.09
CA PHE A 119 8.12 2.59 -30.76
C PHE A 119 6.59 2.75 -30.67
N GLU A 120 6.03 2.51 -29.48
CA GLU A 120 4.58 2.44 -29.27
C GLU A 120 4.00 3.66 -28.52
N ARG A 121 2.74 3.53 -28.08
CA ARG A 121 1.89 4.60 -27.53
C ARG A 121 2.46 5.44 -26.39
N LEU A 122 3.41 4.89 -25.64
CA LEU A 122 4.01 5.55 -24.47
C LEU A 122 5.27 6.35 -24.81
N ASP A 123 5.72 6.27 -26.06
CA ASP A 123 6.96 6.85 -26.53
C ASP A 123 6.68 8.03 -27.45
N LEU A 124 7.32 9.15 -27.16
CA LEU A 124 7.37 10.31 -28.03
C LEU A 124 8.73 10.31 -28.73
N VAL A 125 8.77 10.20 -30.04
CA VAL A 125 10.03 10.11 -30.80
C VAL A 125 10.40 11.49 -31.34
N ALA A 126 11.66 11.89 -31.15
CA ALA A 126 12.25 13.11 -31.69
C ALA A 126 13.43 12.74 -32.59
N LEU A 127 13.39 13.15 -33.86
CA LEU A 127 14.53 13.03 -34.77
C LEU A 127 15.36 14.31 -34.67
N CYS A 128 16.61 14.19 -34.22
CA CYS A 128 17.47 15.31 -33.84
C CYS A 128 18.66 15.45 -34.80
N PRO A 129 18.68 16.48 -35.67
CA PRO A 129 19.70 16.64 -36.72
C PRO A 129 21.06 17.13 -36.23
N ASN A 130 21.28 17.20 -34.92
CA ASN A 130 22.51 17.69 -34.29
C ASN A 130 23.43 16.56 -33.80
N GLY A 131 23.26 15.33 -34.31
CA GLY A 131 24.04 14.15 -33.89
C GLY A 131 25.56 14.36 -34.03
N THR A 132 26.00 14.99 -35.12
CA THR A 132 27.43 15.25 -35.39
C THR A 132 28.05 16.20 -34.37
N GLN A 133 27.38 17.32 -34.07
CA GLN A 133 27.86 18.31 -33.09
C GLN A 133 27.90 17.72 -31.68
N LEU A 134 26.88 16.94 -31.32
CA LEU A 134 26.83 16.28 -30.02
C LEU A 134 27.90 15.18 -29.92
N ARG A 135 28.19 14.47 -31.01
CA ARG A 135 29.30 13.50 -31.07
C ARG A 135 30.63 14.18 -30.79
N GLU A 136 30.94 15.28 -31.45
CA GLU A 136 32.20 16.01 -31.28
C GLU A 136 32.37 16.49 -29.83
N ALA A 137 31.33 17.09 -29.25
CA ALA A 137 31.36 17.56 -27.86
C ALA A 137 31.54 16.41 -26.86
N VAL A 138 30.83 15.29 -27.03
CA VAL A 138 30.96 14.11 -26.17
C VAL A 138 32.33 13.46 -26.36
N ALA A 139 32.83 13.38 -27.60
CA ALA A 139 34.15 12.83 -27.92
C ALA A 139 35.26 13.60 -27.21
N GLU A 140 35.20 14.94 -27.22
CA GLU A 140 36.19 15.78 -26.53
C GLU A 140 36.18 15.53 -25.02
N VAL A 141 35.00 15.44 -24.40
CA VAL A 141 34.90 15.13 -22.96
C VAL A 141 35.46 13.73 -22.65
N LEU A 142 35.17 12.73 -23.50
CA LEU A 142 35.70 11.37 -23.32
C LEU A 142 37.21 11.31 -23.50
N ALA A 143 37.75 12.00 -24.52
CA ALA A 143 39.19 12.09 -24.75
C ALA A 143 39.91 12.75 -23.57
N LEU A 144 39.40 13.88 -23.08
CA LEU A 144 39.95 14.55 -21.89
C LEU A 144 39.94 13.64 -20.65
N HIS A 145 38.89 12.84 -20.46
CA HIS A 145 38.86 11.85 -19.38
C HIS A 145 39.90 10.74 -19.55
N ARG A 146 40.20 10.32 -20.79
CA ARG A 146 41.28 9.35 -21.05
C ARG A 146 42.65 9.96 -20.82
N VAL A 147 42.89 11.20 -21.25
CA VAL A 147 44.13 11.94 -20.95
C VAL A 147 44.37 12.01 -19.44
N GLU A 148 43.33 12.32 -18.65
CA GLU A 148 43.43 12.34 -17.17
C GLU A 148 43.86 10.99 -16.57
N GLN A 149 43.46 9.87 -17.20
CA GLN A 149 43.75 8.51 -16.74
C GLN A 149 45.08 7.96 -17.25
N ASN A 150 45.45 8.29 -18.49
CA ASN A 150 46.55 7.68 -19.23
C ASN A 150 47.85 8.49 -19.17
N CYS A 151 47.78 9.79 -18.85
CA CYS A 151 48.94 10.69 -18.85
C CYS A 151 49.34 11.08 -17.42
N PRO A 152 50.21 10.32 -16.73
CA PRO A 152 50.67 10.68 -15.39
C PRO A 152 51.46 11.99 -15.36
N ASP A 153 52.10 12.36 -16.48
CA ASP A 153 52.87 13.61 -16.61
C ASP A 153 51.97 14.86 -16.46
N LEU A 154 50.68 14.75 -16.79
CA LEU A 154 49.69 15.79 -16.51
C LEU A 154 49.61 16.11 -15.01
N GLN A 155 49.78 15.11 -14.13
CA GLN A 155 49.73 15.32 -12.69
C GLN A 155 50.98 16.00 -12.13
N ALA A 156 52.11 15.93 -12.85
CA ALA A 156 53.37 16.53 -12.43
C ALA A 156 53.46 18.03 -12.76
N ASP A 157 52.63 18.54 -13.68
CA ASP A 157 52.67 19.93 -14.16
C ASP A 157 51.43 20.74 -13.71
N PRO A 158 51.57 21.68 -12.74
CA PRO A 158 50.46 22.50 -12.25
C PRO A 158 49.83 23.42 -13.31
N VAL A 159 50.60 23.85 -14.33
CA VAL A 159 50.10 24.71 -15.40
C VAL A 159 49.24 23.88 -16.35
N ALA A 160 49.73 22.71 -16.77
CA ALA A 160 48.97 21.76 -17.58
C ALA A 160 47.68 21.30 -16.88
N GLN A 161 47.74 21.02 -15.57
CA GLN A 161 46.53 20.67 -14.81
C GLN A 161 45.48 21.77 -14.83
N ARG A 162 45.90 23.04 -14.74
CA ARG A 162 44.97 24.16 -14.74
C ARG A 162 44.32 24.32 -16.11
N GLU A 163 45.11 24.25 -17.17
CA GLU A 163 44.62 24.28 -18.55
C GLU A 163 43.67 23.11 -18.85
N PHE A 164 44.04 21.90 -18.44
CA PHE A 164 43.19 20.72 -18.52
C PHE A 164 41.85 20.91 -17.83
N LYS A 165 41.85 21.41 -16.58
CA LYS A 165 40.61 21.67 -15.82
C LYS A 165 39.73 22.71 -16.51
N ASP A 166 40.33 23.79 -17.02
CA ASP A 166 39.61 24.84 -17.73
C ASP A 166 38.99 24.29 -19.04
N ARG A 167 39.73 23.48 -19.79
CA ARG A 167 39.26 22.83 -21.03
C ARG A 167 38.17 21.80 -20.77
N LEU A 168 38.35 20.92 -19.78
CA LEU A 168 37.33 19.95 -19.38
C LEU A 168 36.05 20.64 -18.92
N ALA A 169 36.15 21.74 -18.17
CA ALA A 169 35.01 22.55 -17.79
C ALA A 169 34.30 23.16 -19.00
N ALA A 170 35.03 23.66 -19.99
CA ALA A 170 34.46 24.21 -21.22
C ALA A 170 33.76 23.12 -22.07
N ALA A 171 34.42 21.98 -22.29
CA ALA A 171 33.86 20.85 -23.04
C ALA A 171 32.59 20.30 -22.39
N ARG A 172 32.57 20.17 -21.05
CA ARG A 172 31.36 19.76 -20.31
C ARG A 172 30.21 20.76 -20.43
N ARG A 173 30.51 22.06 -20.41
CA ARG A 173 29.49 23.09 -20.61
C ARG A 173 28.88 23.02 -22.00
N LEU A 174 29.71 22.77 -23.03
CA LEU A 174 29.22 22.59 -24.40
C LEU A 174 28.35 21.33 -24.53
N GLU A 175 28.78 20.20 -23.95
CA GLU A 175 27.98 18.97 -23.87
C GLU A 175 26.62 19.25 -23.18
N ASP A 176 26.61 19.96 -22.05
CA ASP A 176 25.39 20.37 -21.35
C ASP A 176 24.49 21.28 -22.17
N GLU A 177 25.05 22.28 -22.83
CA GLU A 177 24.32 23.22 -23.66
C GLU A 177 23.63 22.50 -24.83
N LEU A 178 24.34 21.61 -25.52
CA LEU A 178 23.79 20.82 -26.62
C LEU A 178 22.70 19.85 -26.15
N LEU A 179 22.89 19.14 -25.03
CA LEU A 179 21.87 18.25 -24.49
C LEU A 179 20.63 19.01 -24.02
N HIS A 180 20.80 20.16 -23.37
CA HIS A 180 19.67 21.01 -22.95
C HIS A 180 18.97 21.68 -24.13
N SER A 181 19.69 21.97 -25.22
CA SER A 181 19.10 22.57 -26.44
C SER A 181 17.99 21.70 -27.04
N LEU A 182 18.07 20.38 -26.91
CA LEU A 182 17.06 19.43 -27.40
C LEU A 182 15.68 19.63 -26.74
N VAL A 183 15.67 20.18 -25.51
CA VAL A 183 14.46 20.43 -24.72
C VAL A 183 14.09 21.92 -24.71
N GLU A 184 15.09 22.82 -24.78
CA GLU A 184 14.85 24.26 -24.86
C GLU A 184 14.33 24.71 -26.22
N TYR A 185 14.85 24.11 -27.30
CA TYR A 185 14.50 24.42 -28.69
C TYR A 185 13.94 23.19 -29.40
N PRO A 186 12.79 22.66 -28.94
CA PRO A 186 12.18 21.46 -29.52
C PRO A 186 11.82 21.63 -31.00
N GLU A 187 11.62 22.86 -31.48
CA GLU A 187 11.37 23.19 -32.88
C GLU A 187 12.50 22.77 -33.85
N ASN A 188 13.70 22.51 -33.33
CA ASN A 188 14.84 22.04 -34.12
C ASN A 188 14.80 20.53 -34.41
N ALA A 189 13.84 19.80 -33.82
CA ALA A 189 13.64 18.36 -34.03
C ALA A 189 12.30 18.07 -34.72
N GLN A 190 12.24 16.94 -35.42
CA GLN A 190 10.96 16.42 -35.96
C GLN A 190 10.36 15.45 -34.96
N TRP A 191 9.11 15.70 -34.54
CA TRP A 191 8.47 14.96 -33.46
C TRP A 191 7.38 14.03 -33.99
N PHE A 192 7.28 12.85 -33.41
CA PHE A 192 6.33 11.82 -33.80
C PHE A 192 5.73 11.14 -32.58
N TRP A 193 4.41 10.96 -32.59
CA TRP A 193 3.70 10.12 -31.63
C TRP A 193 2.80 9.16 -32.40
N HIS A 194 2.90 7.86 -32.12
CA HIS A 194 2.16 6.83 -32.89
C HIS A 194 2.44 6.83 -34.40
N ALA A 195 3.67 7.10 -34.80
CA ALA A 195 4.06 7.28 -36.20
C ALA A 195 3.35 8.42 -36.95
N GLU A 196 2.63 9.28 -36.23
CA GLU A 196 2.08 10.53 -36.76
C GLU A 196 3.00 11.69 -36.40
N GLU A 197 3.32 12.52 -37.38
CA GLU A 197 4.14 13.72 -37.18
C GLU A 197 3.34 14.78 -36.40
N ILE A 198 3.95 15.32 -35.34
CA ILE A 198 3.38 16.40 -34.53
C ILE A 198 4.25 17.65 -34.66
N THR A 199 3.62 18.80 -34.86
CA THR A 199 4.35 20.07 -34.96
C THR A 199 4.51 20.70 -33.57
N ILE A 200 5.76 20.90 -33.16
CA ILE A 200 6.11 21.59 -31.91
C ILE A 200 6.89 22.85 -32.26
N ALA A 201 6.26 24.02 -32.16
CA ALA A 201 6.84 25.28 -32.63
C ALA A 201 7.73 25.99 -31.58
N ASN A 202 7.61 25.62 -30.30
CA ASN A 202 8.38 26.18 -29.21
C ASN A 202 8.22 25.33 -27.94
N LYS A 203 8.97 25.68 -26.88
CA LYS A 203 8.94 25.03 -25.57
C LYS A 203 7.57 25.00 -24.88
N ARG A 204 6.72 26.03 -25.08
CA ARG A 204 5.38 26.04 -24.49
C ARG A 204 4.50 25.00 -25.16
N ASP A 205 4.55 24.92 -26.48
CA ASP A 205 3.79 23.94 -27.27
C ASP A 205 4.26 22.52 -26.95
N PHE A 206 5.58 22.32 -26.79
CA PHE A 206 6.15 21.07 -26.30
C PHE A 206 5.51 20.61 -24.98
N GLN A 207 5.44 21.51 -23.98
CA GLN A 207 4.79 21.20 -22.70
C GLN A 207 3.28 20.92 -22.81
N GLN A 208 2.60 21.57 -23.77
CA GLN A 208 1.20 21.28 -24.05
C GLN A 208 1.04 19.90 -24.68
N GLU A 209 1.85 19.54 -25.67
CA GLU A 209 1.83 18.24 -26.36
C GLU A 209 2.12 17.08 -25.41
N LEU A 210 3.15 17.19 -24.57
CA LEU A 210 3.42 16.18 -23.52
C LEU A 210 2.18 15.93 -22.65
N SER A 211 1.49 17.01 -22.27
CA SER A 211 0.27 16.88 -21.45
C SER A 211 -0.92 16.33 -22.24
N SER A 212 -1.06 16.70 -23.51
CA SER A 212 -2.15 16.22 -24.38
C SER A 212 -2.00 14.75 -24.71
N ILE A 213 -0.77 14.28 -24.95
CA ILE A 213 -0.44 12.86 -25.11
C ILE A 213 -0.86 12.07 -23.86
N LEU A 214 -0.50 12.55 -22.66
CA LEU A 214 -0.89 11.86 -21.42
C LEU A 214 -2.39 11.91 -21.15
N ASP A 215 -3.09 12.99 -21.52
CA ASP A 215 -4.55 13.06 -21.41
C ASP A 215 -5.23 11.98 -22.28
N LYS A 216 -4.68 11.68 -23.46
CA LYS A 216 -5.18 10.62 -24.35
C LYS A 216 -4.81 9.22 -23.85
N ILE A 217 -3.59 9.05 -23.33
CA ILE A 217 -3.12 7.76 -22.79
C ILE A 217 -3.89 7.37 -21.53
N TYR A 218 -4.17 8.35 -20.66
CA TYR A 218 -4.74 8.16 -19.33
C TYR A 218 -6.13 8.79 -19.17
N ASP A 219 -6.96 8.64 -20.19
CA ASP A 219 -8.33 9.19 -20.26
C ASP A 219 -9.25 8.65 -19.15
N GLN A 220 -8.98 7.45 -18.63
CA GLN A 220 -9.72 6.80 -17.53
C GLN A 220 -9.03 6.96 -16.17
N SER A 221 -8.03 7.84 -16.05
CA SER A 221 -7.33 8.06 -14.78
C SER A 221 -8.21 8.81 -13.78
N PRO A 222 -8.28 8.35 -12.52
CA PRO A 222 -8.93 9.09 -11.46
C PRO A 222 -8.12 10.34 -11.11
N ARG A 223 -8.81 11.40 -10.70
CA ARG A 223 -8.23 12.67 -10.27
C ARG A 223 -8.14 12.68 -8.74
N ILE A 224 -6.92 12.69 -8.20
CA ILE A 224 -6.69 12.58 -6.76
C ILE A 224 -5.70 13.65 -6.31
N TYR A 225 -6.24 14.67 -5.66
CA TYR A 225 -5.45 15.80 -5.13
C TYR A 225 -4.93 15.51 -3.72
N ASN A 226 -4.12 14.45 -3.61
CA ASN A 226 -3.39 14.13 -2.39
C ASN A 226 -2.02 13.54 -2.74
N GLU A 227 -1.00 14.38 -2.74
CA GLU A 227 0.35 13.97 -3.13
C GLU A 227 0.96 12.93 -2.20
N LEU A 228 0.50 12.84 -0.94
CA LEU A 228 1.04 11.88 0.03
C LEU A 228 0.84 10.44 -0.42
N ILE A 229 -0.35 10.13 -0.95
CA ILE A 229 -0.73 8.77 -1.39
C ILE A 229 -0.72 8.58 -2.90
N ASN A 230 -0.89 9.64 -3.70
CA ASN A 230 -0.94 9.57 -5.16
C ASN A 230 0.48 9.47 -5.78
N ARG A 231 1.22 8.45 -5.36
CA ARG A 231 2.58 8.10 -5.80
C ARG A 231 2.81 6.60 -5.65
N ASP A 232 3.79 6.06 -6.37
CA ASP A 232 4.03 4.61 -6.38
C ASP A 232 4.60 4.10 -5.06
N LYS A 233 5.43 4.90 -4.39
CA LYS A 233 6.01 4.61 -3.07
C LYS A 233 5.69 5.74 -2.09
N PRO A 234 4.56 5.66 -1.37
CA PRO A 234 4.24 6.59 -0.29
C PRO A 234 5.31 6.56 0.81
N SER A 235 5.51 7.68 1.52
CA SER A 235 6.39 7.69 2.70
C SER A 235 5.83 6.79 3.82
N ALA A 236 6.66 6.46 4.80
CA ALA A 236 6.22 5.72 5.98
C ALA A 236 5.08 6.45 6.71
N GLN A 237 5.16 7.79 6.83
CA GLN A 237 4.10 8.59 7.45
C GLN A 237 2.82 8.59 6.62
N ALA A 238 2.91 8.71 5.29
CA ALA A 238 1.75 8.65 4.39
C ALA A 238 1.08 7.28 4.43
N SER A 239 1.87 6.20 4.45
CA SER A 239 1.39 4.82 4.58
C SER A 239 0.68 4.59 5.92
N ALA A 240 1.24 5.08 7.01
CA ALA A 240 0.61 5.01 8.34
C ALA A 240 -0.73 5.77 8.37
N ALA A 241 -0.79 6.97 7.78
CA ALA A 241 -2.01 7.75 7.65
C ALA A 241 -3.07 7.03 6.80
N ARG A 242 -2.68 6.45 5.67
CA ARG A 242 -3.56 5.62 4.83
C ARG A 242 -4.13 4.43 5.62
N ASN A 243 -3.30 3.73 6.40
CA ASN A 243 -3.75 2.59 7.20
C ASN A 243 -4.76 3.02 8.28
N LYS A 244 -4.51 4.13 8.97
CA LYS A 244 -5.46 4.72 9.92
C LYS A 244 -6.79 5.10 9.27
N LEU A 245 -6.74 5.67 8.05
CA LEU A 245 -7.94 5.97 7.29
C LEU A 245 -8.74 4.69 7.02
N VAL A 246 -8.08 3.63 6.57
CA VAL A 246 -8.75 2.36 6.31
C VAL A 246 -9.37 1.75 7.57
N MET A 247 -8.68 1.81 8.72
CA MET A 247 -9.28 1.41 10.00
C MET A 247 -10.55 2.21 10.29
N ALA A 248 -10.53 3.53 10.08
CA ALA A 248 -11.71 4.37 10.23
C ALA A 248 -12.83 4.02 9.23
N MET A 249 -12.49 3.64 7.98
CA MET A 249 -13.46 3.16 6.99
C MET A 249 -14.16 1.88 7.43
N VAL A 250 -13.45 0.98 8.13
CA VAL A 250 -14.04 -0.29 8.60
C VAL A 250 -14.91 -0.09 9.84
N HIS A 251 -14.48 0.77 10.78
CA HIS A 251 -15.13 0.90 12.08
C HIS A 251 -16.15 2.04 12.19
N HIS A 252 -16.06 3.04 11.33
CA HIS A 252 -16.79 4.32 11.47
C HIS A 252 -17.39 4.83 10.16
N ALA A 253 -17.66 3.93 9.19
CA ALA A 253 -18.32 4.28 7.92
C ALA A 253 -19.71 4.91 8.09
N ASP A 254 -20.34 4.69 9.25
CA ASP A 254 -21.65 5.19 9.65
C ASP A 254 -21.61 6.63 10.19
N LYS A 255 -20.42 7.21 10.37
CA LYS A 255 -20.24 8.51 11.00
C LYS A 255 -19.78 9.56 9.99
N PRO A 256 -20.20 10.83 10.14
CA PRO A 256 -19.61 11.92 9.38
C PRO A 256 -18.10 11.90 9.58
N ASP A 257 -17.37 12.15 8.50
CA ASP A 257 -15.91 12.26 8.55
C ASP A 257 -15.18 11.01 9.08
N LEU A 258 -15.85 9.84 9.08
CA LEU A 258 -15.39 8.61 9.72
C LEU A 258 -15.03 8.79 11.21
N GLY A 259 -15.66 9.76 11.89
CA GLY A 259 -15.36 10.11 13.27
C GLY A 259 -14.03 10.86 13.49
N ILE A 260 -13.33 11.27 12.43
CA ILE A 260 -12.05 11.98 12.52
C ILE A 260 -12.29 13.46 12.84
N LYS A 261 -12.14 13.83 14.12
CA LYS A 261 -12.44 15.20 14.61
C LYS A 261 -11.39 16.25 14.26
N LYS A 262 -10.09 15.93 14.39
CA LYS A 262 -8.98 16.86 14.11
C LYS A 262 -8.60 16.81 12.62
N PHE A 263 -7.49 17.46 12.27
CA PHE A 263 -6.91 17.47 10.93
C PHE A 263 -5.55 16.74 10.83
N PRO A 264 -5.45 15.46 11.23
CA PRO A 264 -4.25 14.66 10.96
C PRO A 264 -4.14 14.28 9.47
N ALA A 265 -3.04 13.66 9.07
CA ALA A 265 -2.79 13.31 7.66
C ALA A 265 -3.90 12.41 7.06
N GLU A 266 -4.44 11.47 7.83
CA GLU A 266 -5.55 10.60 7.42
C GLU A 266 -6.83 11.38 7.08
N LYS A 267 -7.06 12.54 7.73
CA LYS A 267 -8.19 13.44 7.40
C LYS A 267 -8.01 14.09 6.04
N GLY A 268 -6.77 14.48 5.70
CA GLY A 268 -6.44 15.04 4.39
C GLY A 268 -6.66 14.01 3.27
N ILE A 269 -6.28 12.75 3.52
CA ILE A 269 -6.51 11.65 2.58
C ILE A 269 -8.02 11.36 2.44
N TYR A 270 -8.75 11.26 3.57
CA TYR A 270 -10.21 11.10 3.59
C TYR A 270 -10.90 12.15 2.73
N ARG A 271 -10.55 13.43 2.92
CA ARG A 271 -11.19 14.53 2.20
C ARG A 271 -10.97 14.45 0.70
N ALA A 272 -9.75 14.13 0.28
CA ALA A 272 -9.37 14.06 -1.13
C ALA A 272 -9.89 12.80 -1.85
N PHE A 273 -9.96 11.66 -1.16
CA PHE A 273 -10.28 10.37 -1.78
C PHE A 273 -11.73 9.92 -1.58
N LEU A 274 -12.36 10.21 -0.43
CA LEU A 274 -13.70 9.74 -0.09
C LEU A 274 -14.76 10.84 -0.13
N HIS A 275 -14.51 11.96 0.54
CA HIS A 275 -15.51 13.03 0.66
C HIS A 275 -15.67 13.82 -0.64
N ALA A 276 -14.58 14.35 -1.21
CA ALA A 276 -14.65 15.17 -2.42
C ALA A 276 -15.18 14.38 -3.63
N THR A 277 -14.89 13.08 -3.67
CA THR A 277 -15.28 12.18 -4.77
C THR A 277 -16.70 11.62 -4.60
N GLY A 278 -17.38 11.89 -3.48
CA GLY A 278 -18.72 11.39 -3.20
C GLY A 278 -18.79 9.91 -2.82
N LEU A 279 -17.65 9.24 -2.58
CA LEU A 279 -17.64 7.84 -2.13
C LEU A 279 -18.13 7.66 -0.70
N HIS A 280 -18.04 8.69 0.14
CA HIS A 280 -18.57 8.69 1.50
C HIS A 280 -19.48 9.91 1.70
N GLN A 281 -20.77 9.66 1.83
CA GLN A 281 -21.77 10.72 1.89
C GLN A 281 -22.93 10.36 2.82
N GLU A 282 -23.68 11.38 3.21
CA GLU A 282 -24.93 11.24 3.92
C GLU A 282 -26.03 10.82 2.94
N VAL A 283 -26.63 9.65 3.16
CA VAL A 283 -27.64 9.07 2.25
C VAL A 283 -29.06 9.30 2.76
N SER A 284 -29.22 9.50 4.06
CA SER A 284 -30.43 10.02 4.70
C SER A 284 -30.03 10.79 5.95
N GLU A 285 -30.92 11.59 6.52
CA GLU A 285 -30.64 12.41 7.70
C GLU A 285 -29.92 11.62 8.81
N GLY A 286 -28.70 12.02 9.13
CA GLY A 286 -27.82 11.40 10.13
C GLY A 286 -27.17 10.08 9.73
N LYS A 287 -27.45 9.53 8.55
CA LYS A 287 -26.95 8.22 8.08
C LYS A 287 -25.89 8.38 7.01
N TRP A 288 -24.65 8.15 7.41
CA TRP A 288 -23.50 8.12 6.51
C TRP A 288 -23.20 6.70 6.05
N GLN A 289 -22.74 6.55 4.81
CA GLN A 289 -22.27 5.27 4.30
C GLN A 289 -21.30 5.46 3.13
N LEU A 290 -20.52 4.42 2.85
CA LEU A 290 -19.77 4.32 1.60
C LEU A 290 -20.71 3.93 0.46
N VAL A 291 -20.56 4.57 -0.69
CA VAL A 291 -21.37 4.35 -1.89
C VAL A 291 -20.47 4.26 -3.13
N PRO A 292 -20.92 3.56 -4.20
CA PRO A 292 -20.24 3.62 -5.48
C PRO A 292 -20.24 5.05 -6.07
N PRO A 293 -19.21 5.42 -6.85
CA PRO A 293 -19.17 6.71 -7.53
C PRO A 293 -20.24 6.76 -8.63
N ALA A 294 -20.83 7.94 -8.84
CA ALA A 294 -21.71 8.19 -9.98
C ALA A 294 -20.97 8.02 -11.33
N GLU A 295 -21.70 7.74 -12.41
CA GLU A 295 -21.10 7.55 -13.73
C GLU A 295 -20.39 8.82 -14.23
N ASP A 296 -20.97 9.98 -13.96
CA ASP A 296 -20.48 11.32 -14.29
C ASP A 296 -19.58 11.91 -13.20
N ASN A 297 -18.99 11.07 -12.35
CA ASN A 297 -18.16 11.50 -11.23
C ASN A 297 -17.09 12.54 -11.67
N PRO A 298 -17.06 13.75 -11.09
CA PRO A 298 -16.18 14.83 -11.56
C PRO A 298 -14.68 14.53 -11.37
N TYR A 299 -14.35 13.52 -10.55
CA TYR A 299 -13.00 13.03 -10.30
C TYR A 299 -12.66 11.79 -11.13
N ASN A 300 -13.53 11.32 -12.02
CA ASN A 300 -13.30 10.18 -12.91
C ASN A 300 -12.97 8.87 -12.16
N PHE A 301 -13.62 8.62 -11.02
CA PHE A 301 -13.43 7.39 -10.24
C PHE A 301 -14.18 6.18 -10.83
N PHE A 302 -15.24 6.43 -11.59
CA PHE A 302 -16.15 5.41 -12.10
C PHE A 302 -15.48 4.34 -12.99
N PRO A 303 -14.58 4.67 -13.94
CA PRO A 303 -13.94 3.65 -14.77
C PRO A 303 -13.10 2.65 -13.96
N VAL A 304 -12.34 3.14 -12.97
CA VAL A 304 -11.56 2.28 -12.06
C VAL A 304 -12.50 1.42 -11.21
N TRP A 305 -13.57 2.01 -10.68
CA TRP A 305 -14.56 1.30 -9.89
C TRP A 305 -15.22 0.16 -10.68
N GLN A 306 -15.69 0.45 -11.90
CA GLN A 306 -16.26 -0.55 -12.80
C GLN A 306 -15.28 -1.68 -13.12
N LYS A 307 -14.01 -1.35 -13.35
CA LYS A 307 -12.98 -2.37 -13.61
C LYS A 307 -12.79 -3.32 -12.43
N ILE A 308 -12.81 -2.78 -11.20
CA ILE A 308 -12.73 -3.60 -9.98
C ILE A 308 -14.02 -4.42 -9.80
N ASP A 309 -15.21 -3.85 -10.02
CA ASP A 309 -16.47 -4.60 -9.90
C ASP A 309 -16.59 -5.73 -10.95
N ALA A 310 -16.16 -5.48 -12.18
CA ALA A 310 -16.06 -6.52 -13.21
C ALA A 310 -15.07 -7.64 -12.83
N PHE A 311 -13.97 -7.30 -12.16
CA PHE A 311 -13.08 -8.30 -11.59
C PHE A 311 -13.76 -9.12 -10.49
N LEU A 312 -14.49 -8.47 -9.58
CA LEU A 312 -15.25 -9.16 -8.53
C LEU A 312 -16.27 -10.14 -9.12
N GLU A 313 -16.89 -9.79 -10.24
CA GLU A 313 -17.79 -10.69 -10.96
C GLU A 313 -17.10 -11.97 -11.47
N SER A 314 -15.83 -11.87 -11.87
CA SER A 314 -15.02 -13.04 -12.26
C SER A 314 -14.62 -13.95 -11.10
N THR A 315 -14.83 -13.52 -9.86
CA THR A 315 -14.45 -14.29 -8.65
C THR A 315 -15.51 -15.26 -8.17
N LYS A 316 -16.68 -15.33 -8.83
CA LYS A 316 -17.80 -16.17 -8.41
C LYS A 316 -17.40 -17.63 -8.21
N ASP A 317 -16.69 -18.20 -9.16
CA ASP A 317 -16.32 -19.62 -9.15
C ASP A 317 -15.08 -19.88 -8.28
N THR A 318 -14.12 -18.96 -8.31
CA THR A 318 -12.83 -19.11 -7.61
C THR A 318 -12.43 -17.79 -6.94
N PRO A 319 -12.06 -17.80 -5.64
CA PRO A 319 -11.50 -16.62 -4.98
C PRO A 319 -10.23 -16.13 -5.67
N ARG A 320 -10.12 -14.82 -5.91
CA ARG A 320 -8.97 -14.19 -6.58
C ARG A 320 -8.42 -13.02 -5.78
N SER A 321 -7.15 -12.69 -5.98
CA SER A 321 -6.53 -11.59 -5.22
C SER A 321 -6.67 -10.26 -5.95
N PHE A 322 -6.96 -9.19 -5.21
CA PHE A 322 -6.88 -7.83 -5.76
C PHE A 322 -5.47 -7.48 -6.29
N ALA A 323 -4.43 -8.19 -5.84
CA ALA A 323 -3.09 -8.01 -6.38
C ALA A 323 -3.00 -8.27 -7.89
N GLU A 324 -3.88 -9.12 -8.45
CA GLU A 324 -3.98 -9.39 -9.88
C GLU A 324 -4.42 -8.16 -10.69
N LEU A 325 -5.07 -7.18 -10.05
CA LEU A 325 -5.47 -5.93 -10.69
C LEU A 325 -4.38 -4.86 -10.68
N ASN A 326 -3.30 -5.06 -9.92
CA ASN A 326 -2.30 -4.02 -9.73
C ASN A 326 -1.68 -3.58 -11.07
N GLU A 327 -1.27 -4.52 -11.91
CA GLU A 327 -0.68 -4.21 -13.22
C GLU A 327 -1.71 -3.58 -14.17
N VAL A 328 -2.94 -4.10 -14.17
CA VAL A 328 -4.04 -3.62 -15.01
C VAL A 328 -4.42 -2.18 -14.68
N LEU A 329 -4.55 -1.84 -13.39
CA LEU A 329 -4.94 -0.50 -12.95
C LEU A 329 -3.79 0.50 -12.96
N GLN A 330 -2.53 0.04 -12.86
CA GLN A 330 -1.34 0.90 -13.03
C GLN A 330 -1.04 1.19 -14.51
N ALA A 331 -1.47 0.32 -15.42
CA ALA A 331 -1.34 0.53 -16.86
C ALA A 331 -2.36 1.55 -17.40
N PRO A 332 -2.08 2.18 -18.56
CA PRO A 332 -3.10 2.89 -19.32
C PRO A 332 -4.29 1.97 -19.67
N PRO A 333 -5.54 2.45 -19.62
CA PRO A 333 -5.94 3.86 -19.55
C PRO A 333 -6.08 4.45 -18.14
N TYR A 334 -5.88 3.65 -17.09
CA TYR A 334 -6.15 4.07 -15.71
C TYR A 334 -4.96 4.77 -15.06
N GLY A 335 -3.77 4.16 -15.11
CA GLY A 335 -2.56 4.75 -14.55
C GLY A 335 -2.60 5.05 -13.05
N VAL A 336 -3.38 4.31 -12.26
CA VAL A 336 -3.55 4.54 -10.81
C VAL A 336 -2.24 4.24 -10.09
N LYS A 337 -1.78 5.17 -9.26
CA LYS A 337 -0.57 4.99 -8.47
C LYS A 337 -0.73 3.92 -7.40
N ALA A 338 0.31 3.09 -7.21
CA ALA A 338 0.26 1.94 -6.31
C ALA A 338 -0.11 2.32 -4.85
N GLY A 339 0.27 3.51 -4.40
CA GLY A 339 -0.09 4.03 -3.07
C GLY A 339 -1.60 4.16 -2.81
N VAL A 340 -2.40 4.32 -3.87
CA VAL A 340 -3.85 4.54 -3.81
C VAL A 340 -4.65 3.25 -3.93
N LEU A 341 -4.14 2.24 -4.66
CA LEU A 341 -4.87 1.01 -4.97
C LEU A 341 -5.57 0.35 -3.76
N PRO A 342 -4.93 0.23 -2.57
CA PRO A 342 -5.61 -0.37 -1.42
C PRO A 342 -6.87 0.37 -0.96
N LEU A 343 -6.93 1.70 -1.15
CA LEU A 343 -8.12 2.49 -0.84
C LEU A 343 -9.25 2.19 -1.80
N PHE A 344 -8.97 2.04 -3.10
CA PHE A 344 -9.97 1.61 -4.08
C PHE A 344 -10.50 0.21 -3.75
N TYR A 345 -9.60 -0.76 -3.54
CA TYR A 345 -9.99 -2.15 -3.25
C TYR A 345 -10.89 -2.24 -2.01
N LEU A 346 -10.51 -1.55 -0.92
CA LEU A 346 -11.30 -1.60 0.31
C LEU A 346 -12.57 -0.75 0.25
N SER A 347 -12.59 0.34 -0.51
CA SER A 347 -13.83 1.09 -0.74
C SER A 347 -14.86 0.25 -1.49
N VAL A 348 -14.45 -0.42 -2.57
CA VAL A 348 -15.31 -1.32 -3.34
C VAL A 348 -15.73 -2.51 -2.48
N PHE A 349 -14.79 -3.11 -1.74
CA PHE A 349 -15.10 -4.23 -0.85
C PHE A 349 -16.14 -3.84 0.20
N LEU A 350 -15.96 -2.69 0.87
CA LEU A 350 -16.86 -2.24 1.93
C LEU A 350 -18.25 -1.86 1.41
N CYS A 351 -18.35 -1.30 0.19
CA CYS A 351 -19.63 -1.03 -0.46
C CYS A 351 -20.41 -2.31 -0.79
N ASN A 352 -19.70 -3.38 -1.13
CA ASN A 352 -20.29 -4.66 -1.54
C ASN A 352 -20.12 -5.76 -0.48
N GLN A 353 -19.87 -5.37 0.78
CA GLN A 353 -19.45 -6.29 1.83
C GLN A 353 -20.47 -7.38 2.18
N GLU A 354 -21.70 -7.22 1.74
CA GLU A 354 -22.81 -8.15 1.88
C GLU A 354 -22.78 -9.29 0.85
N GLU A 355 -22.09 -9.09 -0.27
CA GLU A 355 -21.95 -10.07 -1.34
C GLU A 355 -20.52 -10.62 -1.47
N LEU A 356 -19.55 -10.10 -0.71
CA LEU A 356 -18.14 -10.43 -0.85
C LEU A 356 -17.59 -11.18 0.37
N ALA A 357 -17.18 -12.43 0.16
CA ALA A 357 -16.41 -13.19 1.13
C ALA A 357 -14.92 -12.86 0.98
N LEU A 358 -14.25 -12.63 2.11
CA LEU A 358 -12.82 -12.40 2.19
C LEU A 358 -12.13 -13.66 2.72
N TYR A 359 -10.95 -13.96 2.19
CA TYR A 359 -10.12 -15.07 2.65
C TYR A 359 -8.69 -14.60 2.84
N GLU A 360 -8.06 -15.01 3.95
CA GLU A 360 -6.64 -14.83 4.22
C GLU A 360 -5.96 -16.20 4.16
N ASN A 361 -4.96 -16.39 3.29
CA ASN A 361 -4.28 -17.68 3.11
C ASN A 361 -5.25 -18.86 2.88
N LYS A 362 -6.30 -18.63 2.07
CA LYS A 362 -7.39 -19.58 1.78
C LYS A 362 -8.28 -19.93 2.98
N VAL A 363 -8.12 -19.25 4.11
CA VAL A 363 -9.00 -19.37 5.28
C VAL A 363 -10.05 -18.26 5.21
N TYR A 364 -11.32 -18.64 5.33
CA TYR A 364 -12.42 -17.67 5.30
C TYR A 364 -12.33 -16.70 6.48
N THR A 365 -12.41 -15.41 6.18
CA THR A 365 -12.31 -14.30 7.12
C THR A 365 -13.65 -13.60 7.22
N PRO A 366 -14.50 -13.94 8.21
CA PRO A 366 -15.84 -13.39 8.29
C PRO A 366 -15.84 -11.90 8.62
N TYR A 367 -14.84 -11.38 9.35
CA TYR A 367 -14.74 -9.96 9.67
C TYR A 367 -13.34 -9.42 9.42
N ILE A 368 -13.25 -8.16 9.02
CA ILE A 368 -11.98 -7.45 8.89
C ILE A 368 -11.60 -6.92 10.28
N SER A 369 -10.43 -7.35 10.78
CA SER A 369 -9.82 -6.83 12.00
C SER A 369 -8.72 -5.84 11.65
N ASP A 370 -8.25 -5.06 12.63
CA ASP A 370 -7.11 -4.16 12.44
C ASP A 370 -5.87 -4.90 11.94
N GLN A 371 -5.63 -6.10 12.44
CA GLN A 371 -4.52 -6.94 11.99
C GLN A 371 -4.72 -7.41 10.54
N HIS A 372 -5.95 -7.73 10.13
CA HIS A 372 -6.25 -8.05 8.72
C HIS A 372 -5.95 -6.85 7.82
N ILE A 373 -6.31 -5.63 8.24
CA ILE A 373 -6.03 -4.40 7.49
C ILE A 373 -4.52 -4.20 7.35
N GLU A 374 -3.77 -4.29 8.46
CA GLU A 374 -2.32 -4.11 8.43
C GLU A 374 -1.62 -5.12 7.52
N ARG A 375 -2.05 -6.39 7.56
CA ARG A 375 -1.53 -7.43 6.68
C ARG A 375 -1.93 -7.21 5.23
N PHE A 376 -3.18 -6.85 4.95
CA PHE A 376 -3.66 -6.53 3.60
C PHE A 376 -2.86 -5.37 2.97
N MET A 377 -2.52 -4.35 3.76
CA MET A 377 -1.74 -3.20 3.30
C MET A 377 -0.29 -3.55 2.94
N LYS A 378 0.27 -4.61 3.54
CA LYS A 378 1.65 -5.07 3.29
C LYS A 378 1.72 -6.19 2.25
N ARG A 379 0.77 -7.12 2.29
CA ARG A 379 0.69 -8.36 1.50
C ARG A 379 -0.74 -8.58 1.01
N PRO A 380 -1.23 -7.75 0.08
CA PRO A 380 -2.58 -7.92 -0.49
C PRO A 380 -2.71 -9.25 -1.25
N ASP A 381 -1.60 -9.83 -1.69
CA ASP A 381 -1.52 -11.15 -2.35
C ASP A 381 -1.95 -12.31 -1.44
N TYR A 382 -1.89 -12.16 -0.12
CA TYR A 382 -2.39 -13.17 0.82
C TYR A 382 -3.91 -13.16 0.96
N PHE A 383 -4.56 -12.11 0.46
CA PHE A 383 -5.99 -11.95 0.52
C PHE A 383 -6.62 -12.27 -0.83
N THR A 384 -7.69 -13.05 -0.78
CA THR A 384 -8.54 -13.32 -1.94
C THR A 384 -9.98 -12.96 -1.60
N VAL A 385 -10.72 -12.53 -2.62
CA VAL A 385 -12.12 -12.15 -2.52
C VAL A 385 -12.94 -13.03 -3.47
N GLN A 386 -14.14 -13.39 -3.02
CA GLN A 386 -15.12 -14.14 -3.80
C GLN A 386 -16.48 -13.47 -3.70
N ARG A 387 -17.09 -13.18 -4.86
CA ARG A 387 -18.48 -12.71 -4.93
C ARG A 387 -19.44 -13.88 -4.82
N ILE A 388 -20.28 -13.84 -3.80
CA ILE A 388 -21.31 -14.85 -3.51
C ILE A 388 -22.66 -14.24 -3.88
N ARG A 389 -23.20 -14.62 -5.04
CA ARG A 389 -24.58 -14.28 -5.41
C ARG A 389 -25.49 -15.41 -4.98
N MET A 390 -26.52 -15.09 -4.21
CA MET A 390 -27.59 -16.02 -3.85
C MET A 390 -28.33 -16.44 -5.13
N HIS A 391 -28.12 -17.67 -5.61
CA HIS A 391 -29.09 -18.34 -6.47
C HIS A 391 -29.84 -19.35 -5.60
N GLY A 392 -31.15 -19.16 -5.44
CA GLY A 392 -32.06 -20.25 -5.09
C GLY A 392 -32.12 -20.79 -3.65
N ILE A 393 -31.24 -20.40 -2.72
CA ILE A 393 -31.30 -20.96 -1.34
C ILE A 393 -32.53 -20.41 -0.59
N ARG A 394 -33.46 -21.32 -0.26
CA ARG A 394 -34.82 -21.05 0.21
C ARG A 394 -34.84 -20.25 1.52
N ALA A 395 -35.69 -19.22 1.51
CA ALA A 395 -35.88 -18.20 2.56
C ALA A 395 -36.21 -18.70 3.97
N SER A 396 -36.52 -19.99 4.19
CA SER A 396 -37.05 -20.50 5.46
C SER A 396 -36.01 -20.61 6.58
N LEU A 397 -34.84 -21.23 6.33
CA LEU A 397 -33.74 -21.25 7.32
C LEU A 397 -33.13 -19.86 7.50
N PHE A 398 -33.06 -19.12 6.39
CA PHE A 398 -32.61 -17.74 6.39
C PHE A 398 -33.48 -16.85 7.28
N GLN A 399 -34.81 -17.00 7.21
CA GLN A 399 -35.76 -16.40 8.14
C GLN A 399 -35.56 -16.86 9.58
N GLN A 400 -35.19 -18.13 9.81
CA GLN A 400 -34.90 -18.60 11.16
C GLN A 400 -33.67 -17.93 11.77
N TYR A 401 -32.57 -17.79 11.02
CA TYR A 401 -31.39 -17.04 11.49
C TYR A 401 -31.70 -15.56 11.71
N ILE A 402 -32.47 -14.96 10.82
CA ILE A 402 -32.95 -13.58 10.96
C ILE A 402 -33.78 -13.44 12.25
N LYS A 403 -34.71 -14.36 12.51
CA LYS A 403 -35.53 -14.37 13.73
C LYS A 403 -34.68 -14.45 15.00
N VAL A 404 -33.62 -15.25 14.97
CA VAL A 404 -32.66 -15.39 16.08
C VAL A 404 -31.86 -14.10 16.32
N LEU A 405 -31.41 -13.43 15.26
CA LEU A 405 -30.52 -12.27 15.37
C LEU A 405 -31.25 -10.92 15.52
N TYR A 406 -32.42 -10.78 14.88
CA TYR A 406 -33.13 -9.50 14.73
C TYR A 406 -34.58 -9.51 15.24
N GLY A 407 -35.08 -10.64 15.74
CA GLY A 407 -36.47 -10.78 16.19
C GLY A 407 -37.49 -10.79 15.06
N GLU A 408 -38.77 -10.56 15.37
CA GLU A 408 -39.89 -10.66 14.40
C GLU A 408 -39.98 -9.47 13.42
N ASN A 409 -39.27 -8.36 13.66
CA ASN A 409 -39.35 -7.11 12.87
C ASN A 409 -38.27 -6.97 11.77
N ALA A 410 -37.72 -8.08 11.27
CA ALA A 410 -36.68 -7.99 10.26
C ALA A 410 -37.24 -7.75 8.85
N ALA A 411 -36.95 -6.58 8.29
CA ALA A 411 -37.29 -6.25 6.90
C ALA A 411 -36.57 -7.20 5.91
N GLN A 412 -37.28 -7.55 4.84
CA GLN A 412 -36.85 -8.44 3.77
C GLN A 412 -35.61 -7.91 3.03
N LYS A 413 -34.71 -8.84 2.68
CA LYS A 413 -33.37 -8.69 2.06
C LYS A 413 -32.22 -8.55 3.06
N VAL A 414 -31.94 -9.65 3.76
CA VAL A 414 -30.64 -9.85 4.43
C VAL A 414 -29.78 -10.69 3.47
N SER A 415 -28.47 -10.46 3.42
CA SER A 415 -27.52 -11.30 2.67
C SER A 415 -26.94 -12.43 3.54
N LEU A 416 -26.38 -13.49 2.94
CA LEU A 416 -25.74 -14.59 3.68
C LEU A 416 -24.66 -14.07 4.65
N LEU A 417 -23.89 -13.11 4.17
CA LEU A 417 -22.83 -12.48 4.95
C LEU A 417 -23.39 -11.59 6.06
N ALA A 418 -24.53 -10.94 5.87
CA ALA A 418 -25.18 -10.18 6.94
C ALA A 418 -25.65 -11.07 8.12
N ILE A 419 -25.75 -12.39 7.94
CA ILE A 419 -26.00 -13.35 9.04
C ILE A 419 -24.69 -13.92 9.61
N ALA A 420 -23.79 -14.39 8.73
CA ALA A 420 -22.53 -15.00 9.15
C ALA A 420 -21.65 -14.02 9.94
N LYS A 421 -21.63 -12.74 9.55
CA LYS A 421 -20.79 -11.70 10.15
C LYS A 421 -21.11 -11.42 11.61
N PRO A 422 -22.36 -11.06 12.00
CA PRO A 422 -22.72 -10.85 13.40
C PRO A 422 -22.39 -12.05 14.28
N LEU A 423 -22.68 -13.26 13.81
CA LEU A 423 -22.37 -14.50 14.53
C LEU A 423 -20.86 -14.66 14.75
N ALA A 424 -20.05 -14.47 13.71
CA ALA A 424 -18.60 -14.54 13.83
C ALA A 424 -18.02 -13.44 14.73
N GLN A 425 -18.55 -12.21 14.64
CA GLN A 425 -18.15 -11.10 15.52
C GLN A 425 -18.49 -11.38 16.98
N PHE A 426 -19.66 -11.97 17.24
CA PHE A 426 -20.04 -12.44 18.58
C PHE A 426 -19.00 -13.44 19.11
N MET A 427 -18.65 -14.46 18.31
CA MET A 427 -17.63 -15.45 18.68
C MET A 427 -16.25 -14.82 18.94
N ALA A 428 -15.84 -13.86 18.11
CA ALA A 428 -14.58 -13.15 18.26
C ALA A 428 -14.50 -12.32 19.55
N LYS A 429 -15.62 -11.73 19.97
CA LYS A 429 -15.75 -10.91 21.19
C LYS A 429 -15.90 -11.72 22.48
N LEU A 430 -16.01 -13.05 22.41
CA LEU A 430 -16.10 -13.88 23.60
C LEU A 430 -14.83 -13.74 24.47
N PRO A 431 -14.97 -13.74 25.81
CA PRO A 431 -13.83 -13.78 26.72
C PRO A 431 -12.90 -14.96 26.44
N GLU A 432 -11.59 -14.80 26.71
CA GLU A 432 -10.59 -15.84 26.42
C GLU A 432 -10.89 -17.16 27.15
N TYR A 433 -11.38 -17.07 28.39
CA TYR A 433 -11.89 -18.23 29.13
C TYR A 433 -12.97 -18.98 28.34
N THR A 434 -13.98 -18.28 27.82
CA THR A 434 -15.08 -18.89 27.06
C THR A 434 -14.57 -19.54 25.77
N LYS A 435 -13.49 -19.03 25.16
CA LYS A 435 -12.88 -19.62 23.96
C LYS A 435 -12.13 -20.92 24.26
N GLN A 436 -11.51 -21.03 25.43
CA GLN A 436 -10.62 -22.15 25.77
C GLN A 436 -11.26 -23.23 26.66
N THR A 437 -12.24 -22.87 27.48
CA THR A 437 -12.78 -23.78 28.52
C THR A 437 -13.41 -25.05 27.94
N ASN A 438 -13.30 -26.16 28.67
CA ASN A 438 -13.98 -27.42 28.38
C ASN A 438 -15.27 -27.62 29.20
N ARG A 439 -15.64 -26.65 30.05
CA ARG A 439 -16.84 -26.69 30.92
C ARG A 439 -18.12 -26.24 30.21
N LEU A 440 -18.19 -26.42 28.89
CA LEU A 440 -19.34 -26.08 28.05
C LEU A 440 -20.00 -27.37 27.53
N SER A 441 -21.27 -27.29 27.16
CA SER A 441 -21.96 -28.37 26.48
C SER A 441 -21.22 -28.82 25.20
N ASP A 442 -21.44 -30.07 24.79
CA ASP A 442 -20.85 -30.61 23.54
C ASP A 442 -21.23 -29.78 22.32
N ALA A 443 -22.49 -29.32 22.26
CA ALA A 443 -22.98 -28.46 21.18
C ALA A 443 -22.23 -27.13 21.14
N SER A 444 -22.03 -26.47 22.28
CA SER A 444 -21.27 -25.22 22.38
C SER A 444 -19.79 -25.40 22.02
N ARG A 445 -19.16 -26.48 22.46
CA ARG A 445 -17.77 -26.80 22.09
C ARG A 445 -17.61 -27.05 20.59
N LYS A 446 -18.52 -27.82 19.98
CA LYS A 446 -18.55 -28.07 18.54
C LYS A 446 -18.83 -26.79 17.75
N THR A 447 -19.71 -25.94 18.26
CA THR A 447 -20.04 -24.65 17.63
C THR A 447 -18.83 -23.72 17.62
N ARG A 448 -18.08 -23.61 18.71
CA ARG A 448 -16.79 -22.87 18.70
C ARG A 448 -15.85 -23.37 17.61
N LYS A 449 -15.63 -24.69 17.53
CA LYS A 449 -14.76 -25.30 16.51
C LYS A 449 -15.30 -25.11 15.09
N ALA A 450 -16.61 -25.03 14.90
CA ALA A 450 -17.22 -24.80 13.59
C ALA A 450 -16.80 -23.46 13.00
N PHE A 451 -16.72 -22.39 13.81
CA PHE A 451 -16.25 -21.07 13.35
C PHE A 451 -14.76 -21.07 12.99
N GLU A 452 -13.93 -21.83 13.70
CA GLU A 452 -12.48 -21.92 13.41
C GLU A 452 -12.20 -22.69 12.12
N LEU A 453 -12.97 -23.76 11.88
CA LEU A 453 -12.68 -24.69 10.79
C LEU A 453 -13.44 -24.36 9.49
N ALA A 454 -14.42 -23.44 9.53
CA ALA A 454 -15.26 -23.11 8.39
C ALA A 454 -14.46 -22.63 7.17
N LYS A 455 -14.73 -23.25 6.01
CA LYS A 455 -14.05 -22.94 4.75
C LYS A 455 -14.74 -21.84 3.97
N SER A 456 -16.03 -21.60 4.19
CA SER A 456 -16.82 -20.57 3.52
C SER A 456 -18.05 -20.19 4.38
N PRO A 457 -18.73 -19.08 4.08
CA PRO A 457 -19.98 -18.73 4.76
C PRO A 457 -21.07 -19.80 4.59
N MET A 458 -21.13 -20.45 3.41
CA MET A 458 -22.09 -21.52 3.16
C MET A 458 -21.75 -22.79 3.97
N ASP A 459 -20.47 -23.18 4.02
CA ASP A 459 -20.00 -24.29 4.85
C ASP A 459 -20.29 -24.03 6.34
N LEU A 460 -20.09 -22.80 6.80
CA LEU A 460 -20.42 -22.43 8.18
C LEU A 460 -21.91 -22.57 8.48
N LEU A 461 -22.77 -21.91 7.70
CA LEU A 461 -24.19 -21.78 8.00
C LEU A 461 -25.00 -23.05 7.68
N PHE A 462 -24.69 -23.77 6.60
CA PHE A 462 -25.51 -24.91 6.15
C PHE A 462 -24.95 -26.27 6.55
N VAL A 463 -23.65 -26.37 6.81
CA VAL A 463 -23.03 -27.67 7.16
C VAL A 463 -22.62 -27.69 8.63
N ARG A 464 -21.72 -26.78 9.03
CA ARG A 464 -21.05 -26.92 10.34
C ARG A 464 -21.89 -26.50 11.53
N LEU A 465 -22.63 -25.39 11.44
CA LEU A 465 -23.50 -24.96 12.54
C LEU A 465 -24.63 -25.97 12.80
N PRO A 466 -25.36 -26.48 11.77
CA PRO A 466 -26.34 -27.55 11.97
C PRO A 466 -25.73 -28.79 12.62
N MET A 467 -24.60 -29.29 12.09
CA MET A 467 -23.89 -30.44 12.65
C MET A 467 -23.38 -30.22 14.08
N ALA A 468 -22.94 -29.00 14.40
CA ALA A 468 -22.50 -28.65 15.75
C ALA A 468 -23.64 -28.66 16.77
N CYS A 469 -24.83 -28.23 16.36
CA CYS A 469 -26.05 -28.26 17.17
C CYS A 469 -26.73 -29.64 17.21
N GLY A 470 -26.18 -30.67 16.52
CA GLY A 470 -26.73 -32.03 16.52
C GLY A 470 -27.72 -32.34 15.40
N TYR A 471 -27.81 -31.49 14.37
CA TYR A 471 -28.65 -31.67 13.19
C TYR A 471 -27.82 -32.16 11.99
N SER A 472 -28.44 -32.76 10.98
CA SER A 472 -27.74 -33.14 9.74
C SER A 472 -27.28 -31.89 8.97
N ALA A 473 -26.23 -32.04 8.15
CA ALA A 473 -25.89 -31.02 7.16
C ALA A 473 -27.13 -30.73 6.31
N ILE A 474 -27.38 -29.45 6.08
CA ILE A 474 -28.55 -28.98 5.35
C ILE A 474 -28.09 -28.77 3.92
N ASP A 475 -28.69 -29.52 3.00
CA ASP A 475 -28.51 -29.24 1.58
C ASP A 475 -29.13 -27.86 1.28
N PRO A 476 -28.37 -26.90 0.73
CA PRO A 476 -28.92 -25.59 0.34
C PRO A 476 -30.14 -25.69 -0.60
N ASP A 477 -30.30 -26.81 -1.31
CA ASP A 477 -31.35 -27.04 -2.30
C ASP A 477 -32.53 -27.90 -1.79
N GLU A 478 -32.45 -28.54 -0.60
CA GLU A 478 -33.54 -29.37 -0.05
C GLU A 478 -34.77 -28.52 0.39
N SER A 479 -35.98 -28.94 0.00
CA SER A 479 -37.26 -28.26 0.32
C SER A 479 -37.82 -28.54 1.70
N ASP A 480 -37.27 -29.51 2.41
CA ASP A 480 -38.01 -30.17 3.48
C ASP A 480 -37.82 -29.41 4.80
N GLY A 481 -38.67 -28.40 5.01
CA GLY A 481 -38.68 -27.55 6.22
C GLY A 481 -38.87 -28.32 7.53
N LYS A 482 -39.20 -29.62 7.49
CA LYS A 482 -39.37 -30.49 8.65
C LYS A 482 -38.07 -30.89 9.36
N LYS A 483 -36.89 -30.80 8.71
CA LYS A 483 -35.59 -31.08 9.36
C LYS A 483 -35.01 -29.89 10.15
N ILE A 484 -35.69 -28.73 10.13
CA ILE A 484 -35.17 -27.44 10.60
C ILE A 484 -35.93 -26.93 11.84
N GLU A 485 -37.06 -27.55 12.22
CA GLU A 485 -37.76 -27.22 13.46
C GLU A 485 -36.88 -27.52 14.67
N GLY A 486 -36.61 -26.50 15.49
CA GLY A 486 -35.78 -26.61 16.69
C GLY A 486 -34.31 -26.20 16.52
N PHE A 487 -33.78 -26.11 15.30
CA PHE A 487 -32.39 -25.68 15.09
C PHE A 487 -32.14 -24.25 15.59
N ALA A 488 -33.01 -23.30 15.24
CA ALA A 488 -32.92 -21.93 15.71
C ALA A 488 -32.92 -21.83 17.25
N ALA A 489 -33.77 -22.62 17.91
CA ALA A 489 -33.83 -22.65 19.37
C ALA A 489 -32.55 -23.24 19.97
N ALA A 490 -32.03 -24.33 19.40
CA ALA A 490 -30.77 -24.94 19.81
C ALA A 490 -29.58 -23.97 19.64
N LEU A 491 -29.54 -23.22 18.53
CA LEU A 491 -28.51 -22.22 18.29
C LEU A 491 -28.59 -21.05 19.28
N VAL A 492 -29.80 -20.59 19.62
CA VAL A 492 -30.02 -19.56 20.66
C VAL A 492 -29.50 -20.03 22.01
N GLU A 493 -29.78 -21.26 22.41
CA GLU A 493 -29.29 -21.81 23.68
C GLU A 493 -27.76 -21.93 23.69
N VAL A 494 -27.14 -22.35 22.59
CA VAL A 494 -25.68 -22.36 22.46
C VAL A 494 -25.09 -20.95 22.57
N ILE A 495 -25.66 -19.97 21.85
CA ILE A 495 -25.20 -18.57 21.91
C ILE A 495 -25.35 -18.01 23.33
N ARG A 496 -26.46 -18.31 24.01
CA ARG A 496 -26.70 -17.90 25.41
C ARG A 496 -25.68 -18.55 26.35
N GLU A 497 -25.43 -19.86 26.22
CA GLU A 497 -24.45 -20.56 27.04
C GLU A 497 -23.05 -19.95 26.88
N LEU A 498 -22.62 -19.69 25.64
CA LEU A 498 -21.33 -19.06 25.37
C LEU A 498 -21.22 -17.65 25.97
N ARG A 499 -22.26 -16.83 25.83
CA ARG A 499 -22.29 -15.48 26.40
C ARG A 499 -22.18 -15.51 27.93
N ASP A 500 -22.93 -16.42 28.58
CA ASP A 500 -23.09 -16.43 30.03
C ASP A 500 -21.98 -17.24 30.74
N ALA A 501 -21.17 -18.01 30.00
CA ALA A 501 -20.13 -18.90 30.53
C ALA A 501 -19.11 -18.21 31.44
N TYR A 502 -18.66 -17.00 31.08
CA TYR A 502 -17.70 -16.25 31.88
C TYR A 502 -18.34 -15.76 33.19
N GLY A 503 -19.56 -15.22 33.14
CA GLY A 503 -20.29 -14.81 34.34
C GLY A 503 -20.54 -15.97 35.29
N LYS A 504 -20.91 -17.14 34.77
CA LYS A 504 -21.05 -18.38 35.56
C LYS A 504 -19.74 -18.79 36.23
N MET A 505 -18.61 -18.72 35.52
CA MET A 505 -17.30 -19.01 36.10
C MET A 505 -16.98 -18.07 37.28
N ILE A 506 -17.25 -16.76 37.15
CA ILE A 506 -17.04 -15.79 38.23
C ILE A 506 -17.92 -16.11 39.43
N ALA A 507 -19.20 -16.42 39.20
CA ALA A 507 -20.13 -16.81 40.27
C ALA A 507 -19.70 -18.12 40.97
N ASP A 508 -19.23 -19.12 40.21
CA ASP A 508 -18.71 -20.37 40.77
C ASP A 508 -17.48 -20.10 41.66
N PHE A 509 -16.54 -19.24 41.23
CA PHE A 509 -15.39 -18.88 42.04
C PHE A 509 -15.78 -18.12 43.30
N GLN A 510 -16.80 -17.27 43.22
CA GLN A 510 -17.33 -16.52 44.36
C GLN A 510 -17.94 -17.47 45.39
N ASP A 511 -18.71 -18.47 44.93
CA ASP A 511 -19.25 -19.52 45.78
C ASP A 511 -18.16 -20.37 46.43
N ILE A 512 -17.14 -20.79 45.68
CA ILE A 512 -16.00 -21.56 46.21
C ILE A 512 -15.27 -20.74 47.27
N MET A 513 -15.01 -19.44 47.01
CA MET A 513 -14.33 -18.58 47.96
C MET A 513 -15.18 -18.35 49.23
N ALA A 514 -16.49 -18.13 49.07
CA ALA A 514 -17.40 -17.97 50.20
C ALA A 514 -17.41 -19.22 51.09
N GLN A 515 -17.47 -20.41 50.50
CA GLN A 515 -17.44 -21.68 51.24
C GLN A 515 -16.08 -21.95 51.90
N ALA A 516 -14.97 -21.64 51.22
CA ALA A 516 -13.63 -21.86 51.74
C ALA A 516 -13.30 -20.93 52.91
N LEU A 517 -13.69 -19.66 52.82
CA LEU A 517 -13.50 -18.69 53.89
C LEU A 517 -14.51 -18.89 55.03
N PHE A 518 -15.75 -19.27 54.71
CA PHE A 518 -16.85 -19.36 55.66
C PHE A 518 -17.68 -20.64 55.43
N PRO A 519 -17.37 -21.74 56.12
CA PRO A 519 -18.02 -23.04 55.91
C PRO A 519 -19.55 -23.04 56.11
N ASP A 520 -20.08 -22.10 56.89
CA ASP A 520 -21.51 -22.02 57.21
C ASP A 520 -22.34 -21.27 56.16
N ILE A 521 -21.72 -20.76 55.09
CA ILE A 521 -22.37 -19.91 54.08
C ILE A 521 -22.89 -20.77 52.92
N LYS A 522 -24.17 -20.58 52.57
CA LYS A 522 -24.80 -21.17 51.38
C LYS A 522 -24.42 -20.41 50.10
N LYS A 523 -24.47 -21.10 48.96
CA LYS A 523 -24.23 -20.53 47.61
C LYS A 523 -25.06 -19.25 47.36
N GLY A 524 -24.51 -18.35 46.56
CA GLY A 524 -25.19 -17.12 46.11
C GLY A 524 -25.03 -15.92 47.05
N MET A 525 -23.99 -15.90 47.89
CA MET A 525 -23.68 -14.71 48.71
C MET A 525 -23.23 -13.55 47.83
N GLU A 526 -23.79 -12.35 48.01
CA GLU A 526 -23.33 -11.14 47.30
C GLU A 526 -21.86 -10.81 47.58
N LEU A 527 -21.17 -10.32 46.55
CA LEU A 527 -19.74 -9.97 46.58
C LEU A 527 -19.41 -8.96 47.68
N LYS A 528 -20.27 -7.96 47.84
CA LYS A 528 -20.16 -6.94 48.90
C LYS A 528 -20.19 -7.55 50.30
N THR A 529 -21.12 -8.48 50.54
CA THR A 529 -21.24 -9.15 51.83
C THR A 529 -20.06 -10.07 52.08
N LEU A 530 -19.58 -10.78 51.05
CA LEU A 530 -18.39 -11.63 51.13
C LEU A 530 -17.16 -10.79 51.53
N ARG A 531 -16.96 -9.65 50.87
CA ARG A 531 -15.86 -8.72 51.17
C ARG A 531 -15.94 -8.17 52.59
N GLN A 532 -17.10 -7.67 53.02
CA GLN A 532 -17.28 -7.14 54.38
C GLN A 532 -16.94 -8.19 55.45
N LYS A 533 -17.38 -9.44 55.27
CA LYS A 533 -17.05 -10.54 56.18
C LYS A 533 -15.56 -10.90 56.12
N ALA A 534 -14.95 -10.89 54.93
CA ALA A 534 -13.54 -11.15 54.76
C ALA A 534 -12.68 -10.08 55.45
N CYS A 535 -12.93 -8.80 55.17
CA CYS A 535 -12.23 -7.69 55.83
C CYS A 535 -12.34 -7.80 57.35
N ALA A 536 -13.55 -7.92 57.90
CA ALA A 536 -13.76 -7.99 59.34
C ALA A 536 -13.09 -9.21 60.03
N ARG A 537 -12.93 -10.33 59.31
CA ARG A 537 -12.32 -11.54 59.87
C ARG A 537 -10.80 -11.55 59.78
N TYR A 538 -10.25 -10.98 58.71
CA TYR A 538 -8.84 -11.07 58.37
C TYR A 538 -8.06 -9.77 58.63
N GLU A 539 -8.73 -8.73 59.14
CA GLU A 539 -8.11 -7.50 59.64
C GLU A 539 -6.99 -7.81 60.64
N ASP A 540 -5.85 -7.12 60.51
CA ASP A 540 -4.64 -7.25 61.32
C ASP A 540 -3.96 -8.63 61.39
N LEU A 541 -4.52 -9.69 60.78
CA LEU A 541 -3.93 -11.03 60.76
C LEU A 541 -2.61 -11.11 59.98
N SER A 542 -2.35 -10.15 59.08
CA SER A 542 -1.10 -10.07 58.30
C SER A 542 0.14 -9.88 59.19
N GLN A 543 -0.01 -9.30 60.39
CA GLN A 543 1.07 -9.05 61.34
C GLN A 543 1.59 -10.34 62.01
N TYR A 544 0.77 -11.40 62.03
CA TYR A 544 1.06 -12.64 62.73
C TYR A 544 1.67 -13.74 61.83
N THR A 545 1.81 -13.49 60.53
CA THR A 545 2.43 -14.44 59.60
C THR A 545 3.85 -14.02 59.24
N VAL A 546 4.78 -14.98 59.30
CA VAL A 546 6.18 -14.83 58.85
C VAL A 546 6.36 -15.08 57.35
N ASP A 547 5.35 -15.64 56.68
CA ASP A 547 5.39 -15.89 55.24
C ASP A 547 5.09 -14.61 54.45
N VAL A 548 6.16 -13.96 54.01
CA VAL A 548 6.14 -12.70 53.26
C VAL A 548 5.75 -12.87 51.79
N LYS A 549 5.82 -14.10 51.24
CA LYS A 549 5.65 -14.35 49.80
C LYS A 549 4.31 -15.00 49.45
N GLY A 550 3.67 -15.70 50.38
CA GLY A 550 2.37 -16.35 50.17
C GLY A 550 1.27 -15.78 51.06
N LEU A 551 1.28 -16.18 52.33
CA LEU A 551 0.15 -15.96 53.24
C LEU A 551 -0.06 -14.48 53.61
N ARG A 552 1.01 -13.70 53.82
CA ARG A 552 0.88 -12.28 54.18
C ARG A 552 0.20 -11.45 53.07
N PRO A 553 0.68 -11.49 51.80
CA PRO A 553 -0.01 -10.79 50.71
C PRO A 553 -1.45 -11.28 50.49
N PHE A 554 -1.73 -12.57 50.69
CA PHE A 554 -3.09 -13.10 50.56
C PHE A 554 -4.05 -12.50 51.60
N ILE A 555 -3.63 -12.43 52.86
CA ILE A 555 -4.41 -11.82 53.95
C ILE A 555 -4.60 -10.32 53.70
N GLU A 556 -3.55 -9.62 53.25
CA GLU A 556 -3.62 -8.20 52.88
C GLU A 556 -4.63 -7.95 51.75
N HIS A 557 -4.68 -8.82 50.73
CA HIS A 557 -5.69 -8.74 49.69
C HIS A 557 -7.11 -9.06 50.18
N LEU A 558 -7.27 -10.00 51.11
CA LEU A 558 -8.57 -10.31 51.72
C LEU A 558 -9.10 -9.15 52.57
N ALA A 559 -8.19 -8.44 53.26
CA ALA A 559 -8.51 -7.30 54.12
C ALA A 559 -8.61 -5.96 53.37
N ASP A 560 -8.29 -5.90 52.07
CA ASP A 560 -8.32 -4.66 51.28
C ASP A 560 -9.75 -4.11 51.12
N ASP A 561 -10.01 -2.97 51.76
CA ASP A 561 -11.28 -2.24 51.73
C ASP A 561 -11.35 -1.17 50.63
N LYS A 562 -10.29 -1.00 49.83
CA LYS A 562 -10.20 0.05 48.80
C LYS A 562 -10.72 -0.40 47.44
N GLY A 563 -11.37 0.50 46.71
CA GLY A 563 -11.87 0.25 45.34
C GLY A 563 -13.19 -0.55 45.29
N SER A 564 -13.60 -0.95 44.09
CA SER A 564 -14.86 -1.69 43.89
C SER A 564 -14.74 -3.17 44.30
N ASP A 565 -15.86 -3.79 44.64
CA ASP A 565 -15.92 -5.20 45.05
C ASP A 565 -15.45 -6.15 43.92
N GLU A 566 -15.74 -5.79 42.67
CA GLU A 566 -15.28 -6.51 41.48
C GLU A 566 -13.75 -6.45 41.32
N LEU A 567 -13.15 -5.28 41.58
CA LEU A 567 -11.71 -5.10 41.51
C LEU A 567 -11.01 -5.87 42.63
N TRP A 568 -11.57 -5.84 43.83
CA TRP A 568 -11.10 -6.63 44.98
C TRP A 568 -11.09 -8.13 44.65
N PHE A 569 -12.21 -8.64 44.13
CA PHE A 569 -12.32 -10.06 43.80
C PHE A 569 -11.41 -10.48 42.65
N SER A 570 -11.28 -9.65 41.61
CA SER A 570 -10.37 -9.88 40.50
C SER A 570 -8.91 -9.97 40.96
N ARG A 571 -8.47 -9.09 41.87
CA ARG A 571 -7.13 -9.13 42.47
C ARG A 571 -6.88 -10.43 43.23
N LEU A 572 -7.86 -10.87 44.02
CA LEU A 572 -7.77 -12.14 44.76
C LEU A 572 -7.64 -13.34 43.81
N LEU A 573 -8.43 -13.38 42.73
CA LEU A 573 -8.33 -14.45 41.73
C LEU A 573 -6.99 -14.42 40.99
N LEU A 574 -6.48 -13.24 40.64
CA LEU A 574 -5.15 -13.09 40.03
C LEU A 574 -4.04 -13.57 40.95
N PHE A 575 -4.10 -13.22 42.23
CA PHE A 575 -3.15 -13.67 43.25
C PHE A 575 -3.16 -15.20 43.39
N LEU A 576 -4.34 -15.79 43.53
CA LEU A 576 -4.52 -17.25 43.62
C LEU A 576 -4.04 -17.96 42.34
N GLY A 577 -4.31 -17.38 41.17
CA GLY A 577 -3.83 -17.88 39.89
C GLY A 577 -2.31 -17.88 39.77
N ALA A 578 -1.64 -16.80 40.19
CA ALA A 578 -0.18 -16.70 40.22
C ALA A 578 0.45 -17.69 41.22
N ALA A 579 -0.16 -17.85 42.39
CA ALA A 579 0.29 -18.82 43.40
C ALA A 579 0.18 -20.28 42.90
N LEU A 580 -0.86 -20.61 42.14
CA LEU A 580 -1.04 -21.93 41.53
C LEU A 580 -0.02 -22.23 40.41
N GLN A 581 0.40 -21.23 39.63
CA GLN A 581 1.49 -21.42 38.65
C GLN A 581 2.83 -21.72 39.34
N ILE A 582 3.11 -21.05 40.46
CA ILE A 582 4.31 -21.29 41.27
C ILE A 582 4.25 -22.69 41.92
N SER A 583 3.09 -23.12 42.41
CA SER A 583 2.89 -24.44 43.00
C SER A 583 2.94 -25.57 41.96
N GLY A 584 2.42 -25.36 40.76
CA GLY A 584 2.51 -26.32 39.65
C GLY A 584 3.95 -26.58 39.19
N VAL A 585 4.79 -25.53 39.16
CA VAL A 585 6.24 -25.64 38.89
C VAL A 585 6.99 -26.35 40.03
N MET A 586 6.55 -26.17 41.29
CA MET A 586 7.10 -26.93 42.43
C MET A 586 6.67 -28.41 42.43
N LEU A 587 5.42 -28.73 42.08
CA LEU A 587 4.94 -30.12 41.98
C LEU A 587 5.65 -30.89 40.87
N THR A 588 5.92 -30.25 39.72
CA THR A 588 6.76 -30.85 38.66
C THR A 588 8.23 -30.98 39.05
N ALA A 589 8.76 -30.09 39.89
CA ALA A 589 10.11 -30.19 40.43
C ALA A 589 10.25 -31.20 41.60
N MET A 590 9.14 -31.56 42.26
CA MET A 590 9.12 -32.50 43.39
C MET A 590 8.64 -33.91 43.03
N GLY A 591 8.31 -34.18 41.76
CA GLY A 591 8.03 -35.53 41.28
C GLY A 591 6.84 -36.20 41.98
N LEU A 592 5.70 -35.51 42.03
CA LEU A 592 4.38 -36.10 42.33
C LEU A 592 3.46 -35.97 41.13
#